data_AF-A0ABC8T6R8-F1
#
_entry.id   AF-A0ABC8T6R8-F1
#
_cell.length_a   1.000
_cell.length_b   1.000
_cell.length_c   1.000
_cell.angle_alpha   90.00
_cell.angle_beta   90.00
_cell.angle_gamma   90.00
#
_symmetry.space_group_name_H-M   'P 1'
#
loop_
_entity.id
_entity.type
_entity.pdbx_description
1 polymer ?
#
loop_
_entity_poly.entity_id
_entity_poly.type
_entity_poly.pdbx_seq_one_letter_code
_entity_poly.pdbx_strand_id
1 'polypeptide(L)'
;DITTSRKQQRKTSGEASDGIEHNISKMTNILSDYVSSCGKQLSDIAQRVDYEQNAAEAKSQLNTKLAKIDGLTMDHQHRTDCKITSDPIKVDLFMSLPESERLAWLLGVLWGNASMMDN
;
A
#
# COMPACT_ATOMS: atom_id res chain seq x y z
N ASP A 1 -30.37 -81.72 0.97
CA ASP A 1 -29.25 -81.01 1.61
C ASP A 1 -28.55 -80.06 0.66
N ILE A 2 -28.79 -78.76 0.82
CA ILE A 2 -28.00 -77.71 0.18
C ILE A 2 -27.74 -76.64 1.23
N THR A 3 -26.51 -76.53 1.69
CA THR A 3 -26.04 -75.32 2.38
C THR A 3 -24.59 -75.08 1.99
N THR A 4 -24.40 -74.41 0.86
CA THR A 4 -23.12 -73.85 0.47
C THR A 4 -22.99 -72.48 1.14
N SER A 5 -22.21 -72.39 2.22
CA SER A 5 -21.90 -71.14 2.90
C SER A 5 -21.04 -70.23 2.01
N ARG A 6 -21.65 -69.15 1.50
CA ARG A 6 -20.95 -68.10 0.74
C ARG A 6 -20.27 -67.15 1.71
N LYS A 7 -18.94 -67.26 1.86
CA LYS A 7 -18.09 -66.29 2.56
C LYS A 7 -18.26 -64.92 1.89
N GLN A 8 -18.97 -64.00 2.53
CA GLN A 8 -18.96 -62.59 2.16
C GLN A 8 -17.58 -62.02 2.48
N GLN A 9 -16.82 -61.79 1.42
CA GLN A 9 -15.53 -61.15 1.43
C GLN A 9 -15.73 -59.67 1.76
N ARG A 10 -15.47 -59.28 3.01
CA ARG A 10 -15.38 -57.87 3.43
C ARG A 10 -14.20 -57.23 2.69
N LYS A 11 -14.48 -56.53 1.60
CA LYS A 11 -13.52 -55.61 0.97
C LYS A 11 -13.55 -54.27 1.69
N THR A 12 -12.40 -53.97 2.30
CA THR A 12 -11.74 -52.66 2.35
C THR A 12 -12.52 -51.46 2.92
N SER A 13 -12.60 -51.41 4.24
CA SER A 13 -12.86 -50.18 5.01
C SER A 13 -11.68 -49.17 4.94
N GLY A 14 -10.51 -49.57 4.42
CA GLY A 14 -9.31 -48.72 4.33
C GLY A 14 -9.32 -47.75 3.15
N GLU A 15 -9.72 -48.21 1.96
CA GLU A 15 -9.65 -47.41 0.72
C GLU A 15 -10.62 -46.21 0.73
N ALA A 16 -11.79 -46.34 1.39
CA ALA A 16 -12.73 -45.23 1.57
C ALA A 16 -12.24 -44.21 2.61
N SER A 17 -11.52 -44.66 3.64
CA SER A 17 -10.90 -43.78 4.65
C SER A 17 -9.76 -42.97 4.05
N ASP A 18 -8.88 -43.62 3.27
CA ASP A 18 -7.75 -42.98 2.59
C ASP A 18 -8.23 -41.92 1.58
N GLY A 19 -9.35 -42.18 0.89
CA GLY A 19 -9.96 -41.22 -0.03
C GLY A 19 -10.55 -39.99 0.67
N ILE A 20 -11.11 -40.15 1.88
CA ILE A 20 -11.63 -39.04 2.69
C ILE A 20 -10.47 -38.21 3.25
N GLU A 21 -9.42 -38.84 3.78
CA GLU A 21 -8.25 -38.17 4.34
C GLU A 21 -7.48 -37.38 3.26
N HIS A 22 -7.36 -37.93 2.05
CA HIS A 22 -6.79 -37.24 0.90
C HIS A 22 -7.59 -35.99 0.52
N ASN A 23 -8.93 -36.08 0.50
CA ASN A 23 -9.80 -34.95 0.17
C ASN A 23 -9.77 -33.86 1.25
N ILE A 24 -9.73 -34.24 2.53
CA ILE A 24 -9.59 -33.30 3.66
C ILE A 24 -8.24 -32.58 3.59
N SER A 25 -7.16 -33.30 3.31
CA SER A 25 -5.82 -32.72 3.14
C SER A 25 -5.78 -31.72 1.98
N LYS A 26 -6.40 -32.07 0.84
CA LYS A 26 -6.50 -31.18 -0.31
C LYS A 26 -7.31 -29.92 0.01
N MET A 27 -8.43 -30.05 0.70
CA MET A 27 -9.23 -28.91 1.17
C MET A 27 -8.46 -28.01 2.12
N THR A 28 -7.72 -28.59 3.06
CA THR A 28 -6.89 -27.87 4.02
C THR A 28 -5.79 -27.08 3.31
N ASN A 29 -5.13 -27.67 2.30
CA ASN A 29 -4.13 -26.98 1.49
C ASN A 29 -4.74 -25.81 0.71
N ILE A 30 -5.89 -26.00 0.06
CA ILE A 30 -6.58 -24.93 -0.67
C ILE A 30 -6.98 -23.78 0.28
N LEU A 31 -7.48 -24.10 1.48
CA LEU A 31 -7.81 -23.09 2.49
C LEU A 31 -6.57 -22.37 2.99
N SER A 32 -5.46 -23.08 3.21
CA SER A 32 -4.19 -22.48 3.63
C SER A 32 -3.62 -21.53 2.57
N ASP A 33 -3.67 -21.93 1.30
CA ASP A 33 -3.25 -21.10 0.16
C ASP A 33 -4.15 -19.87 0.03
N TYR A 34 -5.46 -20.04 0.18
CA TYR A 34 -6.42 -18.93 0.12
C TYR A 34 -6.21 -17.92 1.26
N VAL A 35 -6.04 -18.39 2.49
CA VAL A 35 -5.73 -17.53 3.65
C VAL A 35 -4.41 -16.81 3.44
N SER A 36 -3.38 -17.50 2.95
CA SER A 36 -2.08 -16.90 2.66
C SER A 36 -2.16 -15.83 1.57
N SER A 37 -2.92 -16.09 0.51
CA SER A 37 -3.17 -15.13 -0.57
C SER A 37 -3.94 -13.91 -0.08
N CYS A 38 -4.98 -14.12 0.74
CA CYS A 38 -5.76 -13.05 1.34
C CYS A 38 -4.89 -12.17 2.25
N GLY A 39 -4.02 -12.79 3.06
CA GLY A 39 -3.07 -12.07 3.92
C GLY A 39 -2.12 -11.17 3.13
N LYS A 40 -1.60 -11.63 1.98
CA LYS A 40 -0.76 -10.80 1.09
C LYS A 40 -1.52 -9.61 0.52
N GLN A 41 -2.73 -9.84 0.00
CA GLN A 41 -3.55 -8.76 -0.55
C GLN A 41 -3.93 -7.72 0.50
N LEU A 42 -4.26 -8.15 1.72
CA LEU A 42 -4.53 -7.25 2.84
C LEU A 42 -3.30 -6.44 3.23
N SER A 43 -2.11 -7.05 3.23
CA SER A 43 -0.85 -6.34 3.47
C SER A 43 -0.60 -5.25 2.41
N ASP A 44 -0.81 -5.58 1.12
CA ASP A 44 -0.62 -4.62 0.03
C ASP A 44 -1.62 -3.46 0.12
N ILE A 45 -2.88 -3.74 0.48
CA ILE A 45 -3.90 -2.72 0.73
C ILE A 45 -3.52 -1.86 1.92
N ALA A 46 -3.09 -2.46 3.03
CA ALA A 46 -2.69 -1.71 4.23
C ALA A 46 -1.52 -0.76 3.93
N GLN A 47 -0.52 -1.20 3.17
CA GLN A 47 0.59 -0.34 2.74
C GLN A 47 0.13 0.82 1.85
N ARG A 48 -0.82 0.59 0.94
CA ARG A 48 -1.37 1.65 0.09
C ARG A 48 -2.19 2.66 0.90
N VAL A 49 -3.02 2.17 1.82
CA VAL A 49 -3.82 3.03 2.70
C VAL A 49 -2.90 3.87 3.59
N ASP A 50 -1.84 3.28 4.14
CA ASP A 50 -0.86 4.00 4.94
C ASP A 50 -0.17 5.10 4.13
N TYR A 51 0.25 4.79 2.89
CA TYR A 51 0.80 5.79 1.97
C TYR A 51 -0.18 6.93 1.66
N GLU A 52 -1.44 6.61 1.32
CA GLU A 52 -2.47 7.61 1.04
C GLU A 52 -2.79 8.47 2.26
N GLN A 53 -2.82 7.87 3.45
CA GLN A 53 -3.03 8.57 4.72
C GLN A 53 -1.88 9.53 5.01
N ASN A 54 -0.63 9.09 4.85
CA ASN A 54 0.56 9.92 5.02
C ASN A 54 0.57 11.09 4.02
N ALA A 55 0.18 10.87 2.77
CA ALA A 55 0.07 11.92 1.75
C ALA A 55 -1.03 12.94 2.08
N ALA A 56 -2.18 12.48 2.59
CA ALA A 56 -3.26 13.36 3.04
C ALA A 56 -2.84 14.21 4.25
N GLU A 57 -2.14 13.61 5.20
CA GLU A 57 -1.60 14.31 6.36
C GLU A 57 -0.53 15.34 5.96
N ALA A 58 0.38 14.99 5.06
CA ALA A 58 1.35 15.92 4.48
C ALA A 58 0.67 17.12 3.84
N LYS A 59 -0.38 16.92 3.03
CA LYS A 59 -1.17 18.01 2.44
C LYS A 59 -1.85 18.88 3.50
N SER A 60 -2.40 18.28 4.56
CA SER A 60 -3.02 19.02 5.67
C SER A 60 -2.00 19.89 6.42
N GLN A 61 -0.78 19.39 6.61
CA GLN A 61 0.28 20.11 7.29
C GLN A 61 0.96 21.18 6.43
N LEU A 62 0.79 21.15 5.11
CA LEU A 62 1.51 22.01 4.17
C LEU A 62 1.33 23.49 4.48
N ASN A 63 0.09 23.95 4.60
CA ASN A 63 -0.22 25.35 4.91
C ASN A 63 0.42 25.81 6.22
N THR A 64 0.39 24.95 7.25
CA THR A 64 1.04 25.23 8.54
C THR A 64 2.55 25.35 8.39
N LYS A 65 3.19 24.53 7.56
CA LYS A 65 4.64 24.60 7.34
C LYS A 65 5.04 25.79 6.48
N LEU A 66 4.27 26.14 5.46
CA LEU A 66 4.48 27.34 4.65
C LEU A 66 4.39 28.62 5.49
N ALA A 67 3.45 28.67 6.44
CA ALA A 67 3.27 29.80 7.36
C ALA A 67 4.45 30.02 8.32
N LYS A 68 5.26 28.99 8.58
CA LYS A 68 6.41 29.04 9.49
C LYS A 68 7.73 29.41 8.80
N ILE A 69 7.74 29.60 7.49
CA ILE A 69 8.96 29.93 6.76
C ILE A 69 9.20 31.44 6.84
N ASP A 70 10.26 31.80 7.56
CA ASP A 70 10.71 33.20 7.65
C ASP A 70 11.06 33.76 6.26
N GLY A 71 10.59 34.96 5.97
CA GLY A 71 10.83 35.64 4.68
C GLY A 71 9.89 35.22 3.54
N LEU A 72 8.95 34.30 3.77
CA LEU A 72 7.92 33.94 2.79
C LEU A 72 6.70 34.86 2.95
N THR A 73 6.34 35.61 1.90
CA THR A 73 5.14 36.45 1.91
C THR A 73 3.87 35.62 1.76
N MET A 74 2.72 36.16 2.19
CA MET A 74 1.40 35.53 1.98
C MET A 74 1.11 35.23 0.50
N ASP A 75 1.54 36.10 -0.43
CA ASP A 75 1.39 35.86 -1.87
C ASP A 75 2.25 34.67 -2.34
N HIS A 76 3.50 34.60 -1.87
CA HIS A 76 4.39 33.47 -2.16
C HIS A 76 3.86 32.16 -1.57
N GLN A 77 3.26 32.19 -0.38
CA GLN A 77 2.60 31.04 0.24
C GLN A 77 1.45 30.55 -0.63
N HIS A 78 0.54 31.43 -1.03
CA HIS A 78 -0.62 31.05 -1.84
C HIS A 78 -0.21 30.48 -3.21
N ARG A 79 0.72 31.14 -3.90
CA ARG A 79 1.23 30.68 -5.20
C ARG A 79 1.95 29.34 -5.08
N THR A 80 2.69 29.14 -3.99
CA THR A 80 3.36 27.88 -3.70
C THR A 80 2.34 26.78 -3.53
N ASP A 81 1.35 27.02 -2.67
CA ASP A 81 0.29 26.06 -2.37
C ASP A 81 -0.40 25.60 -3.66
N CYS A 82 -0.79 26.52 -4.53
CA CYS A 82 -1.33 26.18 -5.85
C CYS A 82 -0.37 25.37 -6.76
N LYS A 83 0.94 25.64 -6.69
CA LYS A 83 1.95 25.00 -7.55
C LYS A 83 2.40 23.61 -7.09
N ILE A 84 2.37 23.33 -5.79
CA ILE A 84 2.89 22.07 -5.24
C ILE A 84 1.79 21.11 -4.78
N THR A 85 0.62 21.58 -4.34
CA THR A 85 -0.46 20.69 -3.87
C THR A 85 -1.01 19.75 -4.93
N SER A 86 -0.90 20.14 -6.21
CA SER A 86 -1.31 19.34 -7.36
C SER A 86 -0.35 18.18 -7.67
N ASP A 87 0.86 18.19 -7.10
CA ASP A 87 1.91 17.21 -7.34
C ASP A 87 2.36 16.57 -6.02
N PRO A 88 1.88 15.35 -5.69
CA PRO A 88 2.25 14.66 -4.46
C PRO A 88 3.76 14.56 -4.23
N ILE A 89 4.56 14.39 -5.29
CA ILE A 89 6.02 14.26 -5.17
C ILE A 89 6.65 15.56 -4.67
N LYS A 90 6.13 16.72 -5.10
CA LYS A 90 6.60 18.02 -4.62
C LYS A 90 6.22 18.27 -3.17
N VAL A 91 5.03 17.82 -2.76
CA VAL A 91 4.61 17.91 -1.35
C VAL A 91 5.54 17.06 -0.49
N ASP A 92 5.78 15.81 -0.87
CA ASP A 92 6.66 14.90 -0.12
C ASP A 92 8.09 15.42 -0.05
N LEU A 93 8.63 15.91 -1.18
CA LEU A 93 9.96 16.52 -1.22
C LEU A 93 10.03 17.71 -0.25
N PHE A 94 9.09 18.65 -0.33
CA PHE A 94 9.03 19.80 0.58
C PHE A 94 8.98 19.39 2.05
N MET A 95 8.20 18.35 2.38
CA MET A 95 8.06 17.83 3.74
C MET A 95 9.34 17.21 4.26
N SER A 96 10.14 16.60 3.38
CA SER A 96 11.43 15.99 3.70
C SER A 96 12.58 17.00 3.84
N LEU A 97 12.44 18.21 3.30
CA LEU A 97 13.51 19.21 3.34
C LEU A 97 13.76 19.73 4.77
N PRO A 98 15.04 19.92 5.15
CA PRO A 98 15.42 20.69 6.33
C PRO A 98 14.83 22.09 6.29
N GLU A 99 14.48 22.66 7.46
CA GLU A 99 13.86 23.99 7.54
C GLU A 99 14.69 25.08 6.86
N SER A 100 16.02 24.99 6.97
CA SER A 100 16.97 25.92 6.35
C SER A 100 16.91 25.95 4.81
N GLU A 101 16.45 24.87 4.18
CA GLU A 101 16.47 24.72 2.71
C GLU A 101 15.09 24.99 2.08
N ARG A 102 14.03 24.98 2.88
CA ARG A 102 12.64 25.12 2.40
C ARG A 102 12.40 26.43 1.65
N LEU A 103 12.91 27.56 2.17
CA LEU A 103 12.73 28.85 1.51
C LEU A 103 13.36 28.87 0.11
N ALA A 104 14.62 28.45 -0.01
CA ALA A 104 15.34 28.45 -1.28
C ALA A 104 14.65 27.55 -2.32
N TRP A 105 14.22 26.36 -1.90
CA TRP A 105 13.48 25.44 -2.76
C TRP A 105 12.15 26.04 -3.23
N LEU A 106 11.38 26.65 -2.32
CA LEU A 106 10.10 27.30 -2.65
C LEU A 106 10.26 28.45 -3.64
N LEU A 107 11.28 29.29 -3.44
CA LEU A 107 11.58 30.37 -4.38
C LEU A 107 11.93 29.81 -5.76
N GLY A 108 12.67 28.70 -5.84
CA GLY A 108 12.92 27.98 -7.09
C GLY A 108 11.65 27.45 -7.76
N VAL A 109 10.69 26.94 -6.99
CA VAL A 109 9.39 26.48 -7.52
C VAL A 109 8.51 27.66 -7.99
N LEU A 110 8.52 28.75 -7.23
CA LEU A 110 7.71 29.95 -7.50
C LEU A 110 8.19 30.69 -8.74
N TRP A 111 9.50 30.90 -8.86
CA TRP A 111 10.09 31.57 -10.02
C TRP A 111 10.29 30.63 -11.20
N GLY A 112 10.20 29.32 -10.95
CA GLY A 112 10.29 28.28 -11.97
C GLY A 112 11.67 28.21 -12.58
N ASN A 113 11.85 27.23 -13.45
CA ASN A 113 12.90 27.19 -14.45
C ASN A 113 13.09 28.58 -15.12
N ALA A 114 13.98 29.42 -14.57
CA ALA A 114 14.79 30.31 -15.37
C ALA A 114 15.79 29.44 -16.15
N SER A 115 15.30 28.56 -17.03
CA SER A 115 16.09 28.23 -18.21
C SER A 115 16.31 29.58 -18.90
N MET A 116 17.56 30.01 -19.10
CA MET A 116 17.94 31.26 -19.80
C MET A 116 18.02 32.54 -18.94
N MET A 117 18.78 32.54 -17.85
CA MET A 117 19.54 33.76 -17.49
C MET A 117 21.01 33.49 -17.77
N ASP A 118 21.36 33.51 -19.06
CA ASP A 118 22.64 33.91 -19.64
C ASP A 118 22.74 33.35 -21.07
N ASN A 119 22.20 34.12 -22.01
CA ASN A 119 22.76 34.31 -23.36
C ASN A 119 22.38 35.71 -23.82
#